data_AF-A0A1J6IB03-F1
#
_entry.id   AF-A0A1J6IB03-F1
#
_cell.length_a   1.000
_cell.length_b   1.000
_cell.length_c   1.000
_cell.angle_alpha   90.00
_cell.angle_beta   90.00
_cell.angle_gamma   90.00
#
_symmetry.space_group_name_H-M   'P 1'
#
loop_
_entity.id
_entity.type
_entity.pdbx_description
1 polymer ?
#
loop_
_entity_poly.entity_id
_entity_poly.type
_entity_poly.pdbx_seq_one_letter_code
_entity_poly.pdbx_strand_id
1 'polypeptide(L)'
;MTRTVLYQALSPDEQTRIVFFQRSDGAISYTGERFWIDDVPEYNYHAEYWAAFTDSGSIFDSLETAIRELRVEYPWLASAKAEDD
;
A
#
# COMPACT_ATOMS: atom_id res chain seq x y z
N MET A 1 8.07 -4.60 -15.96
CA MET A 1 7.45 -5.78 -15.32
C MET A 1 6.06 -5.38 -14.89
N THR A 2 5.02 -6.03 -15.42
CA THR A 2 3.63 -5.73 -15.07
C THR A 2 3.35 -6.37 -13.71
N ARG A 3 3.13 -5.54 -12.68
CA ARG A 3 2.71 -5.99 -11.34
C ARG A 3 1.19 -5.97 -11.33
N THR A 4 0.55 -7.07 -10.94
CA THR A 4 -0.91 -7.13 -10.79
C THR A 4 -1.25 -6.75 -9.36
N VAL A 5 -1.94 -5.63 -9.17
CA VAL A 5 -2.46 -5.24 -7.85
C VAL A 5 -3.54 -6.24 -7.44
N LEU A 6 -3.40 -6.79 -6.23
CA LEU A 6 -4.34 -7.76 -5.66
C LEU A 6 -5.25 -7.12 -4.62
N TYR A 7 -4.69 -6.24 -3.80
CA TYR A 7 -5.38 -5.62 -2.69
C TYR A 7 -4.71 -4.31 -2.33
N GLN A 8 -5.51 -3.34 -1.89
CA GLN A 8 -5.05 -2.07 -1.37
C GLN A 8 -5.81 -1.80 -0.08
N ALA A 9 -5.08 -1.38 0.95
CA ALA A 9 -5.67 -0.93 2.20
C ALA A 9 -5.18 0.48 2.53
N LEU A 10 -6.11 1.33 2.96
CA LEU A 10 -5.85 2.71 3.36
C LEU A 10 -5.89 2.81 4.89
N SER A 11 -4.99 3.60 5.48
CA SER A 11 -5.01 3.89 6.90
C SER A 11 -6.25 4.71 7.28
N PRO A 12 -6.73 4.65 8.53
CA PRO A 12 -7.89 5.41 8.96
C PRO A 12 -7.74 6.93 8.82
N ASP A 13 -6.51 7.43 8.88
CA ASP A 13 -6.15 8.84 8.67
C ASP A 13 -5.97 9.21 7.18
N GLU A 14 -6.13 8.25 6.27
CA GLU A 14 -5.99 8.41 4.82
C GLU A 14 -4.61 8.89 4.34
N GLN A 15 -3.59 8.93 5.20
CA GLN A 15 -2.24 9.37 4.82
C GLN A 15 -1.34 8.22 4.37
N THR A 16 -1.68 6.97 4.68
CA THR A 16 -0.84 5.81 4.37
C THR A 16 -1.66 4.75 3.67
N ARG A 17 -1.17 4.19 2.57
CA ARG A 17 -1.77 3.02 1.94
C ARG A 17 -0.74 1.91 1.77
N ILE A 18 -1.19 0.67 1.92
CA ILE A 18 -0.41 -0.53 1.63
C ILE A 18 -1.01 -1.18 0.38
N VAL A 19 -0.19 -1.33 -0.66
CA VAL A 19 -0.58 -1.95 -1.92
C VAL A 19 0.10 -3.31 -2.03
N PHE A 20 -0.71 -4.36 -2.16
CA PHE A 20 -0.27 -5.74 -2.36
C PHE A 20 -0.35 -6.09 -3.84
N PHE A 21 0.69 -6.73 -4.36
CA PHE A 21 0.73 -7.13 -5.76
C PHE A 21 1.34 -8.52 -5.94
N GLN A 22 0.88 -9.20 -6.98
CA GLN A 22 1.47 -10.44 -7.44
C GLN A 22 2.63 -10.15 -8.39
N ARG A 23 3.74 -10.84 -8.15
CA ARG A 23 4.90 -10.85 -9.03
C ARG A 23 4.72 -11.91 -10.12
N SER A 24 5.56 -11.85 -11.16
CA SER A 24 5.54 -12.82 -12.25
C SER A 24 5.87 -14.26 -11.82
N ASP A 25 6.59 -14.42 -10.70
CA ASP A 25 6.91 -15.72 -10.10
C ASP A 25 5.79 -16.26 -9.20
N GLY A 26 4.64 -15.58 -9.13
CA GLY A 26 3.47 -15.99 -8.35
C GLY A 26 3.49 -15.52 -6.90
N ALA A 27 4.66 -15.13 -6.39
CA ALA A 27 4.83 -14.57 -5.06
C ALA A 27 4.10 -13.23 -4.87
N ILE A 28 3.81 -12.93 -3.61
CA ILE A 28 3.15 -11.70 -3.18
C ILE A 28 4.17 -10.75 -2.57
N SER A 29 4.14 -9.49 -2.97
CA SER A 29 4.92 -8.41 -2.34
C SER A 29 4.00 -7.23 -2.05
N TYR A 30 4.51 -6.26 -1.28
CA TYR A 30 3.79 -5.03 -0.99
C TYR A 30 4.69 -3.80 -1.10
N THR A 31 4.05 -2.66 -1.33
CA THR A 31 4.66 -1.33 -1.23
C THR A 31 3.81 -0.53 -0.26
N GLY A 32 4.46 0.17 0.66
CA GLY A 32 3.80 1.17 1.49
C GLY A 32 4.00 2.56 0.90
N GLU A 33 2.91 3.28 0.73
CA GLU A 33 2.90 4.62 0.16
C GLU A 33 2.28 5.62 1.14
N ARG A 34 2.81 6.84 1.13
CA ARG A 34 2.30 7.96 1.91
C ARG A 34 1.73 9.00 0.96
N PHE A 35 0.63 9.63 1.37
CA PHE A 35 0.04 10.74 0.64
C PHE A 35 0.87 12.01 0.84
N TRP A 36 1.13 12.71 -0.24
CA TRP A 36 1.88 13.95 -0.25
C TRP A 36 1.15 14.99 -1.09
N ILE A 37 1.24 16.23 -0.60
CA ILE A 37 0.81 17.42 -1.31
C ILE A 37 2.07 18.27 -1.49
N ASP A 38 2.46 18.49 -2.73
CA ASP A 38 3.51 19.43 -3.09
C ASP A 38 2.85 20.71 -3.63
N ASP A 39 3.03 21.80 -2.90
CA ASP A 39 2.40 23.09 -3.17
C ASP A 39 3.49 24.17 -3.23
N VAL A 40 3.73 24.68 -4.43
CA VAL A 40 4.71 25.73 -4.68
C VAL A 40 4.00 26.93 -5.31
N PRO A 41 3.52 27.88 -4.49
CA PRO A 41 2.66 28.98 -4.95
C PRO A 41 3.39 29.93 -5.92
N GLU A 42 4.71 30.05 -5.81
CA GLU A 42 5.54 30.86 -6.73
C GLU A 42 5.42 30.40 -8.19
N TYR A 43 5.20 29.10 -8.42
CA TYR A 43 5.06 28.51 -9.76
C TYR A 43 3.62 28.13 -10.12
N ASN A 44 2.64 28.48 -9.27
CA ASN A 44 1.25 27.99 -9.37
C ASN A 44 1.20 26.46 -9.55
N TYR A 45 2.07 25.76 -8.82
CA TYR A 45 2.22 24.32 -8.89
C TYR A 45 1.56 23.69 -7.67
N HIS A 46 0.65 22.75 -7.94
CA HIS A 46 -0.03 21.95 -6.94
C HIS A 46 -0.12 20.52 -7.45
N ALA A 47 0.37 19.55 -6.67
CA ALA A 47 0.29 18.14 -6.99
C ALA A 47 -0.02 17.30 -5.75
N GLU A 48 -1.01 16.43 -5.89
CA GLU A 48 -1.37 15.42 -4.91
C GLU A 48 -0.93 14.06 -5.44
N TYR A 49 -0.10 13.35 -4.68
CA TYR A 49 0.41 12.07 -5.12
C TYR A 49 0.73 11.13 -3.96
N TRP A 50 0.76 9.85 -4.30
CA TRP A 50 1.23 8.79 -3.42
C TRP A 50 2.70 8.52 -3.70
N ALA A 51 3.52 8.55 -2.66
CA ALA A 51 4.94 8.26 -2.76
C ALA A 51 5.29 7.02 -1.94
N ALA A 52 5.98 6.06 -2.56
CA ALA A 52 6.50 4.91 -1.86
C ALA A 52 7.50 5.36 -0.79
N PHE A 53 7.23 5.01 0.47
CA PHE A 53 8.18 5.20 1.58
C PHE A 53 8.82 3.87 1.99
N THR A 54 8.21 2.76 1.60
CA THR A 54 8.79 1.41 1.76
C THR A 54 8.45 0.58 0.52
N ASP A 55 9.49 0.03 -0.12
CA ASP A 55 9.35 -1.06 -1.09
C ASP A 55 9.93 -2.28 -0.40
N SER A 56 9.05 -3.14 0.11
CA SER A 56 9.51 -4.30 0.84
C SER A 56 9.87 -5.39 -0.15
N GLY A 57 11.14 -5.78 -0.14
CA GLY A 57 11.62 -6.98 -0.81
C GLY A 57 11.06 -8.27 -0.20
N SER A 58 10.19 -8.19 0.81
CA SER A 58 9.51 -9.35 1.38
C SER A 58 8.60 -10.02 0.36
N ILE A 59 8.67 -11.34 0.36
CA ILE A 59 8.00 -12.24 -0.58
C ILE A 59 7.18 -13.19 0.28
N PHE A 60 5.87 -13.17 0.07
CA PHE A 60 4.92 -14.01 0.79
C PHE A 60 4.30 -15.04 -0.15
N ASP A 61 4.01 -16.22 0.39
CA ASP A 61 3.36 -17.31 -0.34
C ASP A 61 1.87 -17.04 -0.62
N SER A 62 1.24 -16.14 0.14
CA SER A 62 -0.16 -15.78 -0.04
C SER A 62 -0.48 -14.38 0.47
N LEU A 63 -1.55 -13.78 -0.07
CA LEU A 63 -2.06 -12.48 0.38
C LEU A 63 -2.48 -12.51 1.86
N GLU A 64 -3.11 -13.60 2.31
CA GLU A 64 -3.51 -13.76 3.70
C GLU A 64 -2.31 -13.72 4.66
N THR A 65 -1.21 -14.40 4.29
CA THR A 65 0.02 -14.38 5.08
C THR A 65 0.64 -13.00 5.09
N ALA A 66 0.72 -12.33 3.94
CA ALA A 66 1.23 -10.97 3.83
C ALA A 66 0.47 -10.00 4.76
N ILE A 67 -0.87 -10.02 4.70
CA ILE A 67 -1.73 -9.19 5.55
C ILE A 67 -1.51 -9.55 7.04
N ARG A 68 -1.45 -10.85 7.38
CA ARG A 68 -1.27 -11.30 8.76
C ARG A 68 0.04 -10.81 9.36
N GLU A 69 1.14 -10.92 8.62
CA GLU A 69 2.47 -10.49 9.10
C GLU A 69 2.54 -8.97 9.21
N LEU A 70 2.00 -8.26 8.22
CA LEU A 70 2.00 -6.80 8.21
C LEU A 70 1.12 -6.18 9.29
N ARG A 71 0.15 -6.90 9.85
CA ARG A 71 -0.65 -6.41 11.00
C ARG A 71 0.18 -6.08 12.23
N VAL A 72 1.39 -6.63 12.36
CA VAL A 72 2.30 -6.28 13.47
C VAL A 72 2.74 -4.82 13.34
N GLU A 73 3.00 -4.35 12.12
CA GLU A 73 3.44 -2.98 11.82
C GLU A 73 2.25 -2.05 11.49
N TYR A 74 1.20 -2.58 10.87
CA TYR A 74 0.00 -1.88 10.41
C TYR A 74 -1.27 -2.54 10.96
N PRO A 75 -1.62 -2.33 12.25
CA PRO A 75 -2.74 -3.02 12.90
C PRO A 75 -4.11 -2.79 12.23
N TRP A 76 -4.27 -1.67 11.53
CA TRP A 76 -5.49 -1.28 10.83
C TRP A 76 -5.80 -2.13 9.58
N LEU A 77 -4.85 -2.96 9.09
CA LEU A 77 -5.09 -3.92 8.02
C LEU A 77 -6.13 -5.01 8.37
N ALA A 78 -6.57 -5.08 9.63
CA ALA A 78 -7.66 -5.97 10.05
C ALA A 78 -9.06 -5.40 9.77
N SER A 79 -9.23 -4.07 9.73
CA SER A 79 -10.54 -3.42 9.56
C SER A 79 -10.98 -3.34 8.11
N ALA A 80 -10.04 -3.32 7.16
CA ALA A 80 -10.33 -3.16 5.73
C ALA A 80 -10.84 -4.45 5.03
N LYS A 81 -11.16 -5.52 5.79
CA LYS A 81 -11.84 -6.73 5.30
C LYS A 81 -13.30 -6.81 5.74
N ALA A 82 -13.82 -5.77 6.41
CA ALA A 82 -15.17 -5.76 6.97
C ALA A 82 -16.21 -5.02 6.11
N GLU A 83 -15.85 -4.52 4.93
CA GLU A 83 -16.76 -3.76 4.04
C GLU A 83 -17.01 -4.43 2.68
N ASP A 84 -17.02 -5.77 2.64
CA ASP A 84 -17.47 -6.55 1.49
C ASP A 84 -18.31 -7.75 2.00
N ASP A 85 -19.50 -7.45 2.57
CA ASP A 85 -20.65 -8.38 2.73
C ASP A 85 -21.96 -7.65 2.41
#